data_AF-A0A7S8IYU2-F1
#
_entry.id   AF-A0A7S8IYU2-F1
#
_cell.length_a   1.000
_cell.length_b   1.000
_cell.length_c   1.000
_cell.angle_alpha   90.00
_cell.angle_beta   90.00
_cell.angle_gamma   90.00
#
_symmetry.space_group_name_H-M   'P 1'
#
loop_
_entity.id
_entity.type
_entity.pdbx_description
1 polymer ?
#
loop_
_entity_poly.entity_id
_entity_poly.type
_entity_poly.pdbx_seq_one_letter_code
_entity_poly.pdbx_strand_id
1 'polypeptide(L)'
;MMHTLDIHRPEMPDLQFVLFVTALCTSRLTTLNIPTSLRATIFNRCWALIHESPPPGRPEDRVLDLRPWTEITVEAMVEIIRVGLAEAGIHILAWEHASSEPTRTSSPEANPLIERLAQLYPQPPEETDSGHAIDTIPR
;
A
#
# COMPACT_ATOMS: atom_id res chain seq x y z
N MET A 1 7.34 -4.39 9.30
CA MET A 1 6.92 -5.80 9.15
C MET A 1 6.77 -6.09 7.66
N MET A 2 7.13 -7.29 7.21
CA MET A 2 6.94 -7.72 5.82
C MET A 2 5.49 -8.15 5.61
N HIS A 3 4.85 -7.60 4.58
CA HIS A 3 3.50 -7.95 4.16
C HIS A 3 3.54 -8.63 2.80
N THR A 4 2.63 -9.57 2.57
CA THR A 4 2.54 -10.32 1.31
C THR A 4 1.12 -10.41 0.78
N LEU A 5 0.98 -10.57 -0.54
CA LEU A 5 -0.29 -10.80 -1.23
C LEU A 5 -0.09 -11.74 -2.41
N ASP A 6 -0.87 -12.82 -2.50
CA ASP A 6 -0.95 -13.66 -3.69
C ASP A 6 -1.83 -12.98 -4.75
N ILE A 7 -1.28 -12.72 -5.94
CA ILE A 7 -1.99 -11.96 -6.98
C ILE A 7 -3.11 -12.75 -7.66
N HIS A 8 -3.08 -14.08 -7.57
CA HIS A 8 -4.08 -14.96 -8.13
C HIS A 8 -5.17 -15.29 -7.12
N ARG A 9 -4.85 -15.24 -5.82
CA ARG A 9 -5.78 -15.45 -4.71
C ARG A 9 -5.62 -14.36 -3.64
N PRO A 10 -6.03 -13.12 -3.95
CA PRO A 10 -5.79 -12.00 -3.05
C PRO A 10 -6.78 -11.95 -1.86
N GLU A 11 -7.78 -12.84 -1.82
CA GLU A 11 -8.83 -12.88 -0.77
C GLU A 11 -9.51 -11.52 -0.54
N MET A 12 -9.62 -10.71 -1.60
CA MET A 12 -10.28 -9.40 -1.60
C MET A 12 -11.02 -9.16 -2.93
N PRO A 13 -12.03 -8.27 -2.95
CA PRO A 13 -12.73 -7.91 -4.18
C PRO A 13 -11.81 -7.27 -5.22
N ASP A 14 -12.13 -7.44 -6.51
CA ASP A 14 -11.33 -6.94 -7.62
C ASP A 14 -11.10 -5.43 -7.57
N LEU A 15 -12.13 -4.64 -7.20
CA LEU A 15 -11.99 -3.20 -7.01
C LEU A 15 -10.92 -2.88 -5.95
N GLN A 16 -10.94 -3.58 -4.82
CA GLN A 16 -9.97 -3.38 -3.76
C GLN A 16 -8.57 -3.82 -4.21
N PHE A 17 -8.47 -4.93 -4.92
CA PHE A 17 -7.21 -5.41 -5.49
C PHE A 17 -6.58 -4.39 -6.45
N VAL A 18 -7.36 -3.86 -7.41
CA VAL A 18 -6.87 -2.88 -8.38
C VAL A 18 -6.41 -1.61 -7.67
N LEU A 19 -7.23 -1.05 -6.77
CA LEU A 19 -6.87 0.16 -6.02
C LEU A 19 -5.62 -0.05 -5.17
N PHE A 20 -5.51 -1.21 -4.52
CA PHE A 20 -4.37 -1.54 -3.68
C PHE A 20 -3.07 -1.65 -4.49
N VAL A 21 -3.06 -2.45 -5.56
CA VAL A 21 -1.84 -2.65 -6.37
C VAL A 21 -1.44 -1.38 -7.10
N THR A 22 -2.39 -0.60 -7.60
CA THR A 22 -2.10 0.67 -8.28
C THR A 22 -1.58 1.73 -7.30
N ALA A 23 -2.09 1.78 -6.07
CA ALA A 23 -1.53 2.61 -5.00
C ALA A 23 -0.11 2.17 -4.62
N LEU A 24 0.17 0.86 -4.54
CA LEU A 24 1.55 0.37 -4.36
C LEU A 24 2.45 0.83 -5.50
N CYS A 25 1.95 0.80 -6.74
CA CYS A 25 2.72 1.25 -7.91
C CYS A 25 3.07 2.75 -7.85
N THR A 26 2.22 3.60 -7.26
CA THR A 26 2.46 5.05 -7.13
C THR A 26 3.07 5.47 -5.79
N SER A 27 3.17 4.54 -4.83
CA SER A 27 3.75 4.77 -3.51
C SER A 27 5.22 5.21 -3.55
N ARG A 28 5.76 5.66 -2.42
CA ARG A 28 7.20 5.91 -2.27
C ARG A 28 7.93 4.78 -1.53
N LEU A 29 7.31 3.59 -1.47
CA LEU A 29 7.92 2.43 -0.82
C LEU A 29 9.21 2.04 -1.54
N THR A 30 10.30 1.97 -0.77
CA THR A 30 11.62 1.52 -1.21
C THR A 30 11.76 0.01 -1.15
N THR A 31 10.99 -0.63 -0.28
CA THR A 31 10.94 -2.07 -0.05
C THR A 31 9.65 -2.63 -0.64
N LEU A 32 9.62 -2.76 -1.96
CA LEU A 32 8.53 -3.37 -2.74
C LEU A 32 9.16 -4.21 -3.85
N ASN A 33 8.75 -5.46 -4.00
CA ASN A 33 9.30 -6.38 -5.00
C ASN A 33 8.81 -6.14 -6.45
N ILE A 34 8.26 -4.95 -6.74
CA ILE A 34 7.88 -4.52 -8.08
C ILE A 34 8.88 -3.45 -8.54
N PRO A 35 9.67 -3.68 -9.61
CA PRO A 35 10.59 -2.68 -10.15
C PRO A 35 9.88 -1.37 -10.54
N THR A 36 10.53 -0.23 -10.32
CA THR A 36 9.94 1.10 -10.60
C THR A 36 9.44 1.26 -12.03
N SER A 37 10.14 0.70 -13.02
CA SER A 37 9.71 0.72 -14.42
C SER A 37 8.43 -0.08 -14.64
N LEU A 38 8.30 -1.25 -14.00
CA LEU A 38 7.10 -2.07 -14.07
C LEU A 38 5.92 -1.40 -13.35
N ARG A 39 6.15 -0.80 -12.18
CA ARG A 39 5.15 0.00 -11.46
C ARG A 39 4.56 1.10 -12.33
N ALA A 40 5.42 1.87 -13.01
CA ALA A 40 4.99 2.90 -13.95
C ALA A 40 4.21 2.29 -15.13
N THR A 41 4.65 1.16 -15.65
CA THR A 41 4.02 0.49 -16.80
C THR A 41 2.61 0.00 -16.45
N ILE A 42 2.44 -0.69 -15.32
CA ILE A 42 1.14 -1.16 -14.83
C ILE A 42 0.20 0.03 -14.62
N PHE A 43 0.65 1.07 -13.90
CA PHE A 43 -0.17 2.25 -13.67
C PHE A 43 -0.60 2.93 -14.97
N ASN A 44 0.34 3.15 -15.90
CA ASN A 44 0.05 3.82 -17.16
C ASN A 44 -0.93 3.02 -18.03
N ARG A 45 -0.85 1.69 -18.02
CA ARG A 45 -1.81 0.81 -18.73
C ARG A 45 -3.20 0.90 -18.13
N CYS A 46 -3.34 0.83 -16.80
CA CYS A 46 -4.63 1.02 -16.14
C CYS A 46 -5.19 2.43 -16.36
N TRP A 47 -4.34 3.46 -16.31
CA TRP A 47 -4.73 4.84 -16.57
C TRP A 47 -5.33 5.01 -17.97
N ALA A 48 -4.68 4.44 -18.99
CA ALA A 48 -5.11 4.54 -20.38
C ALA A 48 -6.45 3.83 -20.68
N LEU A 49 -6.92 2.94 -19.80
CA LEU A 49 -8.25 2.34 -19.95
C LEU A 49 -9.38 3.33 -19.65
N ILE A 50 -9.13 4.32 -18.80
CA ILE A 50 -10.16 5.21 -18.24
C ILE A 50 -9.91 6.70 -18.52
N HIS A 51 -8.78 7.05 -19.12
CA HIS A 51 -8.43 8.41 -19.50
C HIS A 51 -7.83 8.45 -20.90
N GLU A 52 -8.16 9.50 -21.66
CA GLU A 52 -7.56 9.79 -22.96
C GLU A 52 -6.23 10.57 -22.86
N SER A 53 -6.01 11.25 -21.73
CA SER A 53 -4.80 12.03 -21.48
C SER A 53 -3.67 11.15 -20.92
N PRO A 54 -2.39 11.57 -21.03
CA PRO A 54 -1.31 10.89 -20.32
C PRO A 54 -1.48 10.97 -18.79
N PRO A 55 -0.92 10.01 -18.03
CA PRO A 55 -0.96 10.04 -16.58
C PRO A 55 -0.20 11.23 -16.00
N PRO A 56 -0.59 11.74 -14.81
CA PRO A 56 0.08 12.85 -14.17
C PRO A 56 1.59 12.62 -13.98
N GLY A 57 2.36 13.70 -14.14
CA GLY A 57 3.82 13.66 -13.94
C GLY A 57 4.23 13.48 -12.49
N ARG A 58 3.44 14.05 -11.56
CA ARG A 58 3.68 13.93 -10.11
C ARG A 58 3.06 12.64 -9.56
N PRO A 59 3.81 11.81 -8.81
CA PRO A 59 3.28 10.57 -8.23
C PRO A 59 2.07 10.79 -7.32
N GLU A 60 2.06 11.86 -6.54
CA GLU A 60 0.94 12.21 -5.65
C GLU A 60 -0.39 12.50 -6.37
N ASP A 61 -0.32 12.91 -7.65
CA ASP A 61 -1.50 13.18 -8.46
C ASP A 61 -2.00 11.90 -9.19
N ARG A 62 -1.24 10.81 -9.14
CA ARG A 62 -1.55 9.53 -9.81
C ARG A 62 -2.57 8.73 -9.02
N VAL A 63 -3.83 9.16 -9.10
CA VAL A 63 -4.98 8.52 -8.47
C VAL A 63 -5.94 8.01 -9.54
N LEU A 64 -6.39 6.75 -9.41
CA LEU A 64 -7.45 6.20 -10.25
C LEU A 64 -8.80 6.38 -9.56
N ASP A 65 -9.71 7.15 -10.16
CA ASP A 65 -11.11 7.19 -9.73
C ASP A 65 -11.89 6.10 -10.46
N LEU A 66 -12.16 5.01 -9.75
CA LEU A 66 -12.88 3.84 -10.30
C LEU A 66 -14.40 3.90 -10.09
N ARG A 67 -14.91 4.90 -9.35
CA ARG A 67 -16.35 5.02 -9.04
C ARG A 67 -17.27 5.11 -10.27
N PRO A 68 -16.91 5.79 -11.37
CA PRO A 68 -17.81 5.89 -12.53
C PRO A 68 -17.70 4.68 -13.48
N TRP A 69 -16.84 3.70 -13.20
CA TRP A 69 -16.52 2.62 -14.12
C TRP A 69 -17.20 1.31 -13.77
N THR A 70 -17.40 0.48 -14.80
CA THR A 70 -18.11 -0.79 -14.72
C THR A 70 -17.23 -1.91 -14.16
N GLU A 71 -17.85 -2.99 -13.69
CA GLU A 71 -17.15 -4.22 -13.28
C GLU A 71 -16.23 -4.74 -14.38
N ILE A 72 -16.67 -4.73 -15.65
CA ILE A 72 -15.86 -5.13 -16.81
C ILE A 72 -14.56 -4.31 -16.92
N THR A 73 -14.62 -3.01 -16.62
CA THR A 73 -13.43 -2.15 -16.65
C THR A 73 -12.46 -2.53 -15.53
N VAL A 74 -12.99 -2.85 -14.34
CA VAL A 74 -12.20 -3.32 -13.21
C VAL A 74 -11.57 -4.67 -13.50
N GLU A 75 -12.31 -5.64 -14.06
CA GLU A 75 -11.80 -6.94 -14.49
C GLU A 75 -10.65 -6.80 -15.51
N ALA A 76 -10.80 -5.90 -16.48
CA ALA A 76 -9.72 -5.61 -17.43
C ALA A 76 -8.46 -5.06 -16.74
N MET A 77 -8.61 -4.22 -15.71
CA MET A 77 -7.47 -3.75 -14.91
C MET A 77 -6.85 -4.87 -14.08
N VAL A 78 -7.64 -5.78 -13.50
CA VAL A 78 -7.15 -6.97 -12.80
C VAL A 78 -6.25 -7.79 -13.73
N GLU A 79 -6.69 -8.01 -14.97
CA GLU A 79 -5.93 -8.78 -15.95
C GLU A 79 -4.62 -8.07 -16.35
N ILE A 80 -4.66 -6.76 -16.61
CA ILE A 80 -3.45 -5.96 -16.87
C ILE A 80 -2.43 -6.10 -15.74
N ILE A 81 -2.89 -6.03 -14.48
CA ILE A 81 -2.04 -6.15 -13.31
C ILE A 81 -1.46 -7.56 -13.21
N ARG A 82 -2.30 -8.60 -13.30
CA ARG A 82 -1.87 -9.99 -13.18
C ARG A 82 -0.87 -10.38 -14.27
N VAL A 83 -1.17 -10.06 -15.52
CA VAL A 83 -0.27 -10.32 -16.65
C VAL A 83 1.04 -9.56 -16.46
N GLY A 84 0.98 -8.26 -16.16
CA GLY A 84 2.19 -7.45 -15.97
C GLY A 84 3.10 -7.96 -14.85
N LEU A 85 2.53 -8.45 -13.75
CA LEU A 85 3.29 -9.03 -12.64
C LEU A 85 3.80 -10.44 -12.97
N ALA A 86 2.96 -11.30 -13.55
CA ALA A 86 3.34 -12.66 -13.91
C ALA A 86 4.42 -12.71 -15.00
N GLU A 87 4.38 -11.82 -16.00
CA GLU A 87 5.46 -11.67 -17.00
C GLU A 87 6.81 -11.32 -16.37
N ALA A 88 6.79 -10.60 -15.26
CA ALA A 88 7.98 -10.29 -14.47
C ALA A 88 8.36 -11.40 -13.45
N GLY A 89 7.64 -12.52 -13.44
CA GLY A 89 7.85 -13.62 -12.50
C GLY A 89 7.36 -13.34 -11.07
N ILE A 90 6.52 -12.32 -10.88
CA ILE A 90 6.00 -11.92 -9.57
C ILE A 90 4.61 -12.53 -9.39
N HIS A 91 4.50 -13.55 -8.52
CA HIS A 91 3.22 -14.15 -8.14
C HIS A 91 2.79 -13.77 -6.72
N ILE A 92 3.76 -13.45 -5.86
CA ILE A 92 3.53 -12.94 -4.51
C ILE A 92 4.08 -11.52 -4.46
N LEU A 93 3.20 -10.53 -4.25
CA LEU A 93 3.64 -9.18 -3.91
C LEU A 93 4.16 -9.19 -2.49
N ALA A 94 5.30 -8.52 -2.28
CA ALA A 94 5.95 -8.38 -0.99
C ALA A 94 6.38 -6.93 -0.81
N TRP A 95 5.96 -6.33 0.30
CA TRP A 95 6.35 -4.96 0.65
C TRP A 95 6.55 -4.83 2.15
N GLU A 96 7.40 -3.90 2.54
CA GLU A 96 7.48 -3.48 3.93
C GLU A 96 6.93 -2.08 4.08
N HIS A 97 6.16 -1.89 5.14
CA HIS A 97 5.82 -0.57 5.64
C HIS A 97 6.20 -0.55 7.12
N ALA A 98 7.17 0.28 7.47
CA ALA A 98 7.38 0.62 8.88
C ALA A 98 6.15 1.41 9.32
N SER A 99 5.56 1.05 10.47
CA SER A 99 4.54 1.90 11.10
C SER A 99 5.11 3.31 11.20
N SER A 100 4.43 4.27 10.60
CA SER A 100 4.82 5.67 10.70
C SER A 100 4.01 6.33 11.81
N GLU A 101 4.67 7.18 12.58
CA GLU A 101 3.98 8.06 13.54
C GLU A 101 2.93 8.90 12.79
N PRO A 102 1.77 9.16 13.41
CA PRO A 102 0.75 10.02 12.81
C PRO A 102 1.37 11.37 12.45
N THR A 103 1.42 11.68 11.16
CA THR A 103 1.99 12.95 10.67
C THR A 103 1.04 14.12 10.83
N ARG A 104 -0.20 13.87 11.23
CA ARG A 104 -1.23 14.89 11.49
C ARG A 104 -1.71 14.79 12.92
N THR A 105 -1.73 15.92 13.61
CA THR A 105 -2.43 16.05 14.88
C THR A 105 -3.93 15.91 14.63
N SER A 106 -4.59 15.09 15.43
CA SER A 106 -6.05 14.99 15.44
C SER A 106 -6.70 16.35 15.66
N SER A 107 -7.89 16.56 15.12
CA SER A 107 -8.64 17.78 15.40
C SER A 107 -9.11 17.78 16.86
N PRO A 108 -9.32 18.95 17.49
CA PRO A 108 -9.79 19.03 18.87
C PRO A 108 -11.11 18.28 19.10
N GLU A 109 -11.98 18.25 18.10
CA GLU A 109 -13.28 17.56 18.14
C GLU A 109 -13.15 16.04 18.12
N ALA A 110 -12.02 15.51 17.62
CA ALA A 110 -11.74 14.08 17.57
C ALA A 110 -11.19 13.55 18.91
N ASN A 111 -10.61 14.40 19.75
CA ASN A 111 -10.03 14.00 21.05
C ASN A 111 -10.98 13.22 21.96
N PRO A 112 -12.25 13.64 22.21
CA PRO A 112 -13.17 12.86 23.04
C PRO A 112 -13.52 11.49 22.44
N LEU A 113 -13.45 11.33 21.12
CA LEU A 113 -13.65 10.03 20.46
C LEU A 113 -12.42 9.13 20.62
N ILE A 114 -11.21 9.70 20.51
CA ILE A 114 -9.95 9.00 20.71
C ILE A 114 -9.83 8.49 22.15
N GLU A 115 -10.15 9.33 23.14
CA GLU A 115 -10.16 8.95 24.55
C GLU A 115 -11.15 7.81 24.83
N ARG A 116 -12.33 7.86 24.22
CA ARG A 116 -13.33 6.79 24.35
C ARG A 116 -12.85 5.48 23.71
N LEU A 117 -12.24 5.55 22.53
CA LEU A 117 -11.68 4.39 21.85
C LEU A 117 -10.56 3.74 22.67
N ALA A 118 -9.69 4.55 23.28
CA ALA A 118 -8.61 4.06 24.13
C ALA A 118 -9.11 3.30 25.37
N GLN A 119 -10.27 3.68 25.93
CA GLN A 119 -10.91 2.96 27.04
C GLN A 119 -11.53 1.63 26.60
N LEU A 120 -12.06 1.55 25.37
CA LEU A 120 -12.69 0.35 24.82
C LEU A 120 -11.65 -0.68 24.36
N TYR A 121 -10.51 -0.22 23.88
CA TYR A 121 -9.41 -1.05 23.38
C TYR A 121 -8.09 -0.62 24.01
N PRO A 122 -7.85 -0.98 25.30
CA PRO A 122 -6.59 -0.68 25.96
C PRO A 122 -5.46 -1.32 25.16
N GLN A 123 -4.50 -0.51 24.71
CA GLN A 123 -3.34 -1.06 24.03
C GLN A 123 -2.53 -1.90 25.03
N PRO A 124 -2.08 -3.11 24.65
CA PRO A 124 -1.16 -3.87 25.49
C PRO A 124 0.12 -3.05 25.72
N PRO A 125 0.79 -3.20 26.87
CA PRO A 125 2.03 -2.48 27.15
C PRO A 125 3.04 -2.78 26.04
N GLU A 126 3.61 -1.73 25.45
CA GLU A 126 4.69 -1.88 24.48
C GLU A 126 5.84 -2.64 25.16
N GLU A 127 6.25 -3.77 24.57
CA GLU A 127 7.48 -4.43 24.97
C GLU A 127 8.64 -3.48 24.69
N THR A 128 9.08 -2.75 25.71
CA THR A 128 10.36 -2.05 25.69
C THR A 128 11.45 -3.09 25.44
N ASP A 129 11.96 -3.11 24.21
CA ASP A 129 13.25 -3.71 23.86
C ASP A 129 14.32 -3.07 24.76
N SER A 130 14.58 -3.73 25.88
CA SER A 130 15.60 -3.31 26.83
C SER A 130 16.95 -3.66 26.21
N GLY A 131 17.49 -2.67 25.50
CA GLY A 131 18.77 -2.73 24.83
C GLY A 131 19.88 -3.30 25.70
N HIS A 132 20.54 -4.31 25.14
CA HIS A 132 21.96 -4.60 25.20
C HIS A 132 22.76 -3.76 26.23
N ALA A 133 22.86 -4.26 27.47
CA ALA A 133 23.87 -3.81 28.40
C ALA A 133 25.26 -4.19 27.85
N ILE A 134 25.96 -3.16 27.37
CA ILE A 134 27.38 -3.21 27.02
C ILE A 134 28.14 -3.43 28.33
N ASP A 135 28.55 -4.68 28.60
CA ASP A 135 29.46 -4.96 29.71
C ASP A 135 30.88 -4.55 29.31
N THR A 136 31.34 -3.46 29.91
CA THR A 136 32.65 -2.87 29.68
C THR A 136 33.61 -3.48 30.69
N ILE A 137 34.49 -4.38 30.23
CA ILE A 137 35.58 -4.94 31.06
C ILE A 137 36.65 -3.87 31.29
N PRO A 138 37.04 -3.54 32.54
CA PRO A 138 38.31 -2.87 32.80
C PRO A 138 39.41 -3.87 33.18
N ARG A 139 40.64 -3.46 32.85
CA ARG A 139 41.94 -4.15 32.99
C ARG A 139 42.24 -4.80 34.33
#